data_AF-A0A9W8UGB7-F1
#
_entry.id   AF-A0A9W8UGB7-F1
#
_cell.length_a   1.000
_cell.length_b   1.000
_cell.length_c   1.000
_cell.angle_alpha   90.00
_cell.angle_beta   90.00
_cell.angle_gamma   90.00
#
_symmetry.space_group_name_H-M   'P 1'
#
loop_
_entity.id
_entity.type
_entity.pdbx_description
1 polymer ?
#
loop_
_entity_poly.entity_id
_entity_poly.type
_entity_poly.pdbx_seq_one_letter_code
_entity_poly.pdbx_strand_id
1 'polypeptide(L)'
;MPYQPNPNFEPQPREDEVDYPVWGPPNRFARRRSPVQCRNCTRLGHTIAKCMIPRNDGYVHGCALCNTWSHQTDDCRGLDKMHKDDILDLFISNRANMPPLMATKCWYVSLYVYKYFKGPTIETGYPWTPEFGISVLNTPDLRIWATDAMELGIFWMRPVDPRMNSWEKVQQTFGGPPPDFQELLECPCSSCEEDLRELEKIIQEPRYTID
;
A
#
# COMPACT_ATOMS: atom_id res chain seq x y z
N MET A 1 17.97 32.09 -41.73
CA MET A 1 17.62 32.49 -40.35
C MET A 1 18.06 31.36 -39.43
N PRO A 2 18.88 31.60 -38.40
CA PRO A 2 19.21 30.56 -37.44
C PRO A 2 17.93 30.14 -36.69
N TYR A 3 17.77 28.84 -36.48
CA TYR A 3 16.66 28.25 -35.74
C TYR A 3 16.50 28.93 -34.38
N GLN A 4 15.34 29.51 -34.10
CA GLN A 4 14.99 30.01 -32.77
C GLN A 4 14.13 28.94 -32.07
N PRO A 5 14.57 28.38 -30.93
CA PRO A 5 13.77 27.43 -30.19
C PRO A 5 12.45 28.07 -29.75
N ASN A 6 11.37 27.28 -29.79
CA ASN A 6 10.05 27.71 -29.36
C ASN A 6 10.09 28.18 -27.88
N PRO A 7 9.65 29.41 -27.54
CA PRO A 7 9.70 29.94 -26.18
C PRO A 7 8.79 29.19 -25.19
N ASN A 8 7.87 28.35 -25.69
CA ASN A 8 7.04 27.45 -24.87
C ASN A 8 7.66 26.07 -24.65
N PHE A 9 8.88 25.82 -25.15
CA PHE A 9 9.62 24.62 -24.84
C PHE A 9 10.32 24.86 -23.50
N GLU A 10 9.79 24.27 -22.42
CA GLU A 10 10.55 24.16 -21.18
C GLU A 10 11.97 23.67 -21.48
N PRO A 11 13.00 24.17 -20.76
CA PRO A 11 14.34 23.63 -20.87
C PRO A 11 14.26 22.10 -20.74
N GLN A 12 14.89 21.38 -21.67
CA GLN A 12 15.00 19.93 -21.55
C GLN A 12 15.61 19.64 -20.16
N PRO A 13 14.96 18.83 -19.32
CA PRO A 13 15.48 18.54 -18.00
C PRO A 13 16.87 17.91 -18.16
N ARG A 14 17.79 18.25 -17.26
CA ARG A 14 19.18 17.76 -17.34
C ARG A 14 19.16 16.23 -17.28
N GLU A 15 20.08 15.54 -17.96
CA GLU A 15 20.08 14.07 -18.02
C GLU A 15 20.11 13.40 -16.62
N ASP A 16 20.65 14.07 -15.60
CA ASP A 16 20.65 13.62 -14.20
C ASP A 16 19.28 13.75 -13.51
N GLU A 17 18.40 14.60 -14.04
CA GLU A 17 17.05 14.88 -13.53
C GLU A 17 15.98 13.94 -14.10
N VAL A 18 16.30 13.13 -15.11
CA VAL A 18 15.34 12.28 -15.84
C VAL A 18 15.82 10.85 -15.93
N ASP A 19 14.87 9.90 -15.90
CA ASP A 19 15.17 8.54 -16.31
C ASP A 19 14.74 8.32 -17.77
N TYR A 20 15.69 7.99 -18.63
CA TYR A 20 15.44 7.69 -20.04
C TYR A 20 15.33 6.17 -20.19
N PRO A 21 14.21 5.63 -20.71
CA PRO A 21 14.15 4.21 -21.05
C PRO A 21 15.22 3.89 -22.11
N VAL A 22 15.91 2.76 -21.95
CA VAL A 22 16.99 2.28 -22.85
C VAL A 22 16.50 2.10 -24.30
N TRP A 23 15.19 1.98 -24.51
CA TRP A 23 14.56 1.92 -25.82
C TRP A 23 13.37 2.90 -25.91
N GLY A 24 13.53 3.99 -26.66
CA GLY A 24 12.42 4.86 -27.05
C GLY A 24 12.84 6.31 -27.38
N PRO A 25 12.03 7.04 -28.18
CA PRO A 25 12.31 8.43 -28.53
C PRO A 25 12.14 9.39 -27.33
N PRO A 26 12.84 10.55 -27.30
CA PRO A 26 13.30 11.16 -26.05
C PRO A 26 12.26 11.87 -25.16
N ASN A 27 11.04 12.15 -25.62
CA ASN A 27 10.28 13.27 -25.00
C ASN A 27 8.92 12.97 -24.39
N ARG A 28 8.34 11.76 -24.52
CA ARG A 28 7.04 11.44 -23.88
C ARG A 28 7.18 10.66 -22.57
N PHE A 29 8.27 9.93 -22.39
CA PHE A 29 8.45 8.98 -21.30
C PHE A 29 9.56 9.36 -20.33
N ALA A 30 10.30 10.45 -20.60
CA ALA A 30 11.33 10.95 -19.70
C ALA A 30 10.65 11.52 -18.44
N ARG A 31 10.79 10.81 -17.32
CA ARG A 31 10.20 11.17 -16.02
C ARG A 31 11.18 11.99 -15.20
N ARG A 32 10.80 13.21 -14.80
CA ARG A 32 11.55 13.96 -13.78
C ARG A 32 11.63 13.11 -12.52
N ARG A 33 12.84 12.79 -12.06
CA ARG A 33 13.07 12.09 -10.79
C ARG A 33 12.63 13.02 -9.67
N SER A 34 11.58 12.66 -8.93
CA SER A 34 11.30 13.34 -7.66
C SER A 34 12.53 13.20 -6.76
N PRO A 35 13.03 14.28 -6.14
CA PRO A 35 14.19 14.22 -5.25
C PRO A 35 13.90 13.42 -3.96
N VAL A 36 12.65 13.01 -3.77
CA VAL A 36 12.23 12.18 -2.65
C VAL A 36 12.90 10.81 -2.72
N GLN A 37 13.68 10.50 -1.69
CA GLN A 37 14.28 9.18 -1.50
C GLN A 37 13.37 8.30 -0.64
N CYS A 38 13.06 7.10 -1.12
CA CYS A 38 12.36 6.09 -0.35
C CYS A 38 13.30 5.56 0.74
N ARG A 39 12.91 5.68 2.01
CA ARG A 39 13.79 5.18 3.08
C ARG A 39 13.87 3.66 3.14
N ASN A 40 12.86 2.93 2.65
CA ASN A 40 12.89 1.47 2.58
C ASN A 40 13.88 0.94 1.52
N CYS A 41 13.73 1.30 0.24
CA CYS A 41 14.57 0.73 -0.82
C CYS A 41 15.73 1.63 -1.24
N THR A 42 15.86 2.83 -0.66
CA THR A 42 16.89 3.86 -0.94
C THR A 42 16.88 4.47 -2.35
N ARG A 43 15.94 4.07 -3.22
CA ARG A 43 15.76 4.63 -4.56
C ARG A 43 15.04 5.99 -4.50
N LEU A 44 15.30 6.83 -5.50
CA LEU A 44 14.61 8.11 -5.70
C LEU A 44 13.24 7.91 -6.37
N GLY A 45 12.43 8.96 -6.40
CA GLY A 45 11.18 8.99 -7.13
C GLY A 45 9.92 8.64 -6.34
N HIS A 46 10.05 8.04 -5.15
CA HIS A 46 8.91 7.60 -4.34
C HIS A 46 9.21 7.56 -2.83
N THR A 47 8.16 7.48 -1.99
CA THR A 47 8.27 7.25 -0.53
C THR A 47 7.98 5.79 -0.18
N ILE A 48 8.19 5.41 1.09
CA ILE A 48 7.77 4.11 1.65
C ILE A 48 6.32 3.76 1.27
N ALA A 49 5.39 4.72 1.31
CA ALA A 49 3.98 4.50 0.98
C ALA A 49 3.74 3.91 -0.42
N LYS A 50 4.62 4.23 -1.38
CA LYS A 50 4.55 3.74 -2.77
C LYS A 50 5.63 2.69 -3.09
N CYS A 51 6.42 2.28 -2.11
CA CYS A 51 7.50 1.31 -2.33
C CYS A 51 6.95 -0.08 -2.63
N MET A 52 7.38 -0.67 -3.74
CA MET A 52 7.05 -2.04 -4.15
C MET A 52 8.17 -3.06 -3.92
N ILE A 53 9.28 -2.62 -3.32
CA ILE A 53 10.46 -3.47 -3.09
C ILE A 53 10.47 -3.87 -1.61
N PRO A 54 10.05 -5.08 -1.24
CA PRO A 54 10.11 -5.52 0.14
C PRO A 54 11.55 -5.78 0.59
N ARG A 55 11.74 -6.05 1.88
CA ARG A 55 12.96 -6.62 2.45
C ARG A 55 12.89 -8.15 2.39
N ASN A 56 13.92 -8.81 2.92
CA ASN A 56 14.08 -10.28 2.82
C ASN A 56 13.00 -11.07 3.57
N ASP A 57 12.20 -10.42 4.41
CA ASP A 57 11.05 -11.00 5.11
C ASP A 57 9.72 -10.79 4.36
N GLY A 58 9.75 -10.16 3.17
CA GLY A 58 8.56 -9.93 2.35
C GLY A 58 7.79 -8.65 2.69
N TYR A 59 8.23 -7.86 3.69
CA TYR A 59 7.57 -6.63 4.12
C TYR A 59 8.31 -5.37 3.66
N VAL A 60 7.58 -4.26 3.59
CA VAL A 60 8.17 -2.92 3.46
C VAL A 60 8.33 -2.31 4.85
N HIS A 61 9.57 -1.97 5.21
CA HIS A 61 9.90 -1.47 6.54
C HIS A 61 9.93 0.05 6.63
N GLY A 62 9.59 0.55 7.82
CA GLY A 62 9.53 1.95 8.17
C GLY A 62 8.14 2.55 8.01
N CYS A 63 8.04 3.83 8.34
CA CYS A 63 6.78 4.54 8.38
C CYS A 63 6.41 5.12 7.01
N ALA A 64 5.27 4.70 6.46
CA ALA A 64 4.72 5.19 5.19
C ALA A 64 4.29 6.66 5.25
N LEU A 65 3.84 7.14 6.42
CA LEU A 65 3.41 8.52 6.63
C LEU A 65 4.60 9.48 6.71
N CYS A 66 5.62 9.11 7.47
CA CYS A 66 6.79 9.96 7.71
C CYS A 66 7.95 9.71 6.72
N ASN A 67 7.88 8.64 5.93
CA ASN A 67 8.97 8.16 5.08
C ASN A 67 10.30 8.07 5.86
N THR A 68 10.31 7.31 6.96
CA THR A 68 11.47 7.16 7.88
C THR A 68 11.60 5.73 8.40
N TRP A 69 12.78 5.38 8.92
CA TRP A 69 13.08 4.09 9.55
C TRP A 69 13.03 4.14 11.08
N SER A 70 12.75 5.31 11.67
CA SER A 70 12.75 5.47 13.12
C SER A 70 11.61 4.74 13.84
N HIS A 71 10.54 4.39 13.11
CA HIS A 71 9.37 3.67 13.61
C HIS A 71 8.66 2.99 12.44
N GLN A 72 7.85 1.97 12.74
CA GLN A 72 6.95 1.36 11.76
C GLN A 72 5.71 2.23 11.55
N THR A 73 4.94 1.93 10.50
CA THR A 73 3.77 2.75 10.18
C THR A 73 2.74 2.72 11.32
N ASP A 74 2.51 1.56 11.92
CA ASP A 74 1.55 1.33 13.00
C ASP A 74 1.96 1.87 14.37
N ASP A 75 3.23 2.24 14.54
CA ASP A 75 3.76 2.98 15.69
C ASP A 75 3.72 4.51 15.50
N CYS A 76 3.23 4.98 14.36
CA CYS A 76 3.24 6.40 14.04
C CYS A 76 2.14 7.14 14.79
N ARG A 77 2.51 8.15 15.59
CA ARG A 77 1.55 9.10 16.22
C ARG A 77 0.65 9.84 15.22
N GLY A 78 1.01 9.83 13.94
CA GLY A 78 0.17 10.33 12.86
C GLY A 78 -1.09 9.49 12.65
N LEU A 79 -1.02 8.17 12.90
CA LEU A 79 -2.16 7.27 12.78
C LEU A 79 -3.25 7.54 13.81
N ASP A 80 -2.87 7.93 15.04
CA ASP A 80 -3.83 8.23 16.12
C ASP A 80 -4.82 9.35 15.75
N LYS A 81 -4.47 10.15 14.73
CA LYS A 81 -5.26 11.27 14.23
C LYS A 81 -6.03 10.93 12.94
N MET A 82 -5.82 9.74 12.38
CA MET A 82 -6.45 9.34 11.13
C MET A 82 -7.79 8.67 11.38
N HIS A 83 -8.74 8.92 10.48
CA HIS A 83 -9.99 8.20 10.47
C HIS A 83 -9.74 6.72 10.12
N LYS A 84 -10.58 5.81 10.65
CA LYS A 84 -10.42 4.36 10.43
C LYS A 84 -10.38 3.97 8.97
N ASP A 85 -11.24 4.56 8.15
CA ASP A 85 -11.23 4.30 6.72
C ASP A 85 -9.90 4.72 6.07
N ASP A 86 -9.27 5.82 6.51
CA ASP A 86 -7.99 6.27 5.97
C ASP A 86 -6.84 5.36 6.42
N ILE A 87 -6.94 4.80 7.63
CA ILE A 87 -6.01 3.77 8.12
C ILE A 87 -6.12 2.51 7.25
N LEU A 88 -7.34 2.05 6.95
CA LEU A 88 -7.56 0.91 6.05
C LEU A 88 -7.06 1.23 4.64
N ASP A 89 -7.33 2.43 4.13
CA ASP A 89 -6.81 2.87 2.84
C ASP A 89 -5.28 2.85 2.83
N LEU A 90 -4.62 3.29 3.91
CA LEU A 90 -3.16 3.28 4.01
C LEU A 90 -2.56 1.88 3.97
N PHE A 91 -3.11 0.93 4.72
CA PHE A 91 -2.55 -0.42 4.85
C PHE A 91 -3.00 -1.38 3.74
N ILE A 92 -4.14 -1.12 3.11
CA ILE A 92 -4.84 -2.09 2.25
C ILE A 92 -5.05 -1.50 0.86
N SER A 93 -5.97 -0.56 0.70
CA SER A 93 -6.36 -0.02 -0.62
C SER A 93 -5.16 0.59 -1.37
N ASN A 94 -4.36 1.42 -0.69
CA ASN A 94 -3.17 2.05 -1.28
C ASN A 94 -2.02 1.06 -1.50
N ARG A 95 -2.10 -0.12 -0.88
CA ARG A 95 -1.17 -1.24 -0.98
C ARG A 95 -1.72 -2.38 -1.84
N ALA A 96 -2.82 -2.16 -2.56
CA ALA A 96 -3.36 -3.13 -3.50
C ALA A 96 -2.30 -3.55 -4.52
N ASN A 97 -2.04 -4.86 -4.61
CA ASN A 97 -1.00 -5.45 -5.45
C ASN A 97 0.41 -4.89 -5.14
N MET A 98 0.70 -4.64 -3.86
CA MET A 98 1.99 -4.19 -3.35
C MET A 98 2.37 -5.02 -2.12
N PRO A 99 3.64 -5.06 -1.72
CA PRO A 99 4.02 -5.77 -0.50
C PRO A 99 3.31 -5.12 0.72
N PRO A 100 3.02 -5.89 1.77
CA PRO A 100 2.45 -5.33 2.99
C PRO A 100 3.46 -4.39 3.66
N LEU A 101 2.96 -3.36 4.34
CA LEU A 101 3.79 -2.62 5.28
C LEU A 101 4.10 -3.53 6.48
N MET A 102 5.33 -3.47 6.98
CA MET A 102 5.64 -4.09 8.26
C MET A 102 4.80 -3.38 9.32
N ALA A 103 4.00 -4.16 10.04
CA ALA A 103 3.18 -3.70 11.14
C ALA A 103 3.25 -4.74 12.25
N THR A 104 3.43 -4.28 13.48
CA THR A 104 3.22 -5.06 14.70
C THR A 104 1.75 -5.48 14.86
N LYS A 105 0.81 -4.64 14.42
CA LYS A 105 -0.63 -4.94 14.40
C LYS A 105 -1.05 -5.58 13.08
N CYS A 106 -1.76 -6.71 13.17
CA CYS A 106 -2.22 -7.45 12.00
C CYS A 106 -3.35 -6.72 11.28
N TRP A 107 -3.05 -6.11 10.12
CA TRP A 107 -4.01 -5.42 9.27
C TRP A 107 -5.21 -6.30 8.87
N TYR A 108 -5.04 -7.62 8.83
CA TYR A 108 -6.10 -8.57 8.51
C TYR A 108 -7.26 -8.53 9.50
N VAL A 109 -6.97 -8.40 10.80
CA VAL A 109 -8.01 -8.31 11.84
C VAL A 109 -8.87 -7.08 11.61
N SER A 110 -8.23 -5.93 11.39
CA SER A 110 -8.92 -4.67 11.11
C SER A 110 -9.78 -4.75 9.85
N LEU A 111 -9.26 -5.36 8.78
CA LEU A 111 -10.00 -5.56 7.53
C LEU A 111 -11.22 -6.48 7.73
N TYR A 112 -11.04 -7.58 8.45
CA TYR A 112 -12.10 -8.56 8.68
C TYR A 112 -13.25 -7.93 9.46
N VAL A 113 -12.94 -7.28 10.58
CA VAL A 113 -13.93 -6.57 11.41
C VAL A 113 -14.63 -5.49 10.58
N TYR A 114 -13.89 -4.73 9.77
CA TYR A 114 -14.48 -3.71 8.92
C TYR A 114 -15.45 -4.30 7.88
N LYS A 115 -15.07 -5.36 7.16
CA LYS A 115 -15.94 -6.02 6.18
C LYS A 115 -17.14 -6.71 6.82
N TYR A 116 -17.00 -7.18 8.06
CA TYR A 116 -18.13 -7.74 8.82
C TYR A 116 -19.23 -6.70 9.02
N PHE A 117 -18.87 -5.48 9.45
CA PHE A 117 -19.86 -4.43 9.77
C PHE A 117 -20.30 -3.57 8.57
N LYS A 118 -19.41 -3.24 7.61
CA LYS A 118 -19.75 -2.42 6.43
C LYS A 118 -20.05 -3.23 5.17
N GLY A 119 -19.80 -4.54 5.17
CA GLY A 119 -19.94 -5.40 3.99
C GLY A 119 -18.75 -5.34 3.03
N PRO A 120 -18.78 -6.14 1.94
CA PRO A 120 -17.68 -6.22 0.99
C PRO A 120 -17.56 -4.94 0.17
N THR A 121 -16.48 -4.19 0.39
CA THR A 121 -16.04 -3.12 -0.52
C THR A 121 -15.35 -3.71 -1.76
N ILE A 122 -15.56 -3.08 -2.92
CA ILE A 122 -14.82 -3.39 -4.16
C ILE A 122 -13.39 -2.88 -3.98
N GLU A 123 -12.50 -3.77 -3.57
CA GLU A 123 -11.08 -3.45 -3.50
C GLU A 123 -10.44 -3.65 -4.87
N THR A 124 -9.58 -2.71 -5.26
CA THR A 124 -8.78 -2.80 -6.49
C THR A 124 -7.69 -3.90 -6.40
N GLY A 125 -7.53 -4.50 -5.22
CA GLY A 125 -6.66 -5.62 -4.88
C GLY A 125 -6.28 -5.55 -3.41
N TYR A 126 -5.64 -6.60 -2.90
CA TYR A 126 -5.13 -6.64 -1.53
C TYR A 126 -3.59 -6.55 -1.52
N PRO A 127 -2.97 -6.23 -0.37
CA PRO A 127 -1.53 -6.41 -0.22
C PRO A 127 -1.12 -7.84 -0.51
N TRP A 128 0.11 -8.02 -1.02
CA TRP A 128 0.69 -9.34 -1.18
C TRP A 128 0.83 -10.05 0.16
N THR A 129 0.94 -11.36 0.09
CA THR A 129 1.55 -12.14 1.16
C THR A 129 3.05 -11.84 1.27
N PRO A 130 3.67 -12.01 2.45
CA PRO A 130 5.11 -11.88 2.60
C PRO A 130 5.89 -12.84 1.70
N GLU A 131 5.42 -14.08 1.53
CA GLU A 131 6.13 -15.06 0.69
C GLU A 131 6.08 -14.67 -0.79
N PHE A 132 5.00 -14.04 -1.25
CA PHE A 132 4.96 -13.46 -2.59
C PHE A 132 5.88 -12.24 -2.71
N GLY A 133 5.98 -11.41 -1.67
CA GLY A 133 7.00 -10.35 -1.60
C GLY A 133 8.43 -10.91 -1.75
N ILE A 134 8.73 -12.03 -1.11
CA ILE A 134 10.02 -12.73 -1.23
C ILE A 134 10.19 -13.29 -2.66
N SER A 135 9.15 -13.86 -3.27
CA SER A 135 9.24 -14.34 -4.65
C SER A 135 9.50 -13.19 -5.64
N VAL A 136 8.85 -12.04 -5.46
CA VAL A 136 9.10 -10.82 -6.25
C VAL A 136 10.56 -10.38 -6.16
N LEU A 137 11.22 -10.50 -5.01
CA LEU A 137 12.65 -10.18 -4.88
C LEU A 137 13.55 -11.18 -5.61
N ASN A 138 13.20 -12.45 -5.57
CA ASN A 138 14.04 -13.55 -6.05
C ASN A 138 13.78 -13.93 -7.52
N THR A 139 12.67 -13.47 -8.11
CA THR A 139 12.32 -13.71 -9.51
C THR A 139 12.56 -12.44 -10.34
N PRO A 140 13.54 -12.44 -11.28
CA PRO A 140 13.91 -11.25 -12.05
C PRO A 140 12.74 -10.56 -12.74
N ASP A 141 11.86 -11.32 -13.42
CA ASP A 141 10.74 -10.76 -14.17
C ASP A 141 9.73 -10.04 -13.25
N LEU A 142 9.38 -10.66 -12.11
CA LEU A 142 8.51 -10.06 -11.12
C LEU A 142 9.13 -8.80 -10.51
N ARG A 143 10.44 -8.81 -10.28
CA ARG A 143 11.17 -7.65 -9.75
C ARG A 143 11.19 -6.48 -10.74
N ILE A 144 11.38 -6.77 -12.03
CA ILE A 144 11.32 -5.78 -13.10
C ILE A 144 9.91 -5.19 -13.16
N TRP A 145 8.87 -6.02 -13.21
CA TRP A 145 7.48 -5.56 -13.25
C TRP A 145 7.10 -4.70 -12.04
N ALA A 146 7.49 -5.11 -10.83
CA ALA A 146 7.27 -4.32 -9.62
C ALA A 146 8.02 -2.97 -9.65
N THR A 147 9.24 -2.96 -10.19
CA THR A 147 10.04 -1.73 -10.33
C THR A 147 9.40 -0.79 -11.35
N ASP A 148 9.06 -1.30 -12.53
CA ASP A 148 8.44 -0.52 -13.60
C ASP A 148 7.07 0.01 -13.17
N ALA A 149 6.23 -0.80 -12.53
CA ALA A 149 4.92 -0.34 -12.03
C ALA A 149 5.06 0.81 -11.02
N MET A 150 6.08 0.74 -10.15
CA MET A 150 6.37 1.75 -9.13
C MET A 150 6.91 3.05 -9.75
N GLU A 151 7.91 2.95 -10.63
CA GLU A 151 8.52 4.11 -11.31
C GLU A 151 7.56 4.75 -12.31
N LEU A 152 6.75 3.92 -12.96
CA LEU A 152 5.76 4.37 -13.91
C LEU A 152 4.48 4.89 -13.24
N GLY A 153 4.25 4.56 -11.96
CA GLY A 153 3.00 4.86 -11.26
C GLY A 153 1.79 4.17 -11.91
N ILE A 154 2.01 3.03 -12.57
CA ILE A 154 1.00 2.33 -13.37
C ILE A 154 0.42 1.17 -12.55
N PHE A 155 -0.82 1.33 -12.08
CA PHE A 155 -1.47 0.37 -11.19
C PHE A 155 -1.66 -1.02 -11.82
N TRP A 156 -2.07 -1.10 -13.09
CA TRP A 156 -2.37 -2.37 -13.77
C TRP A 156 -1.14 -3.21 -14.11
N MET A 157 0.07 -2.67 -13.96
CA MET A 157 1.34 -3.41 -14.15
C MET A 157 1.84 -4.07 -12.87
N ARG A 158 1.19 -3.81 -11.74
CA ARG A 158 1.61 -4.38 -10.46
C ARG A 158 1.43 -5.91 -10.48
N PRO A 159 2.45 -6.69 -10.09
CA PRO A 159 2.29 -8.13 -9.90
C PRO A 159 1.12 -8.44 -8.98
N VAL A 160 0.28 -9.40 -9.37
CA VAL A 160 -0.88 -9.84 -8.57
C VAL A 160 -0.50 -11.11 -7.83
N ASP A 161 -0.64 -11.10 -6.52
CA ASP A 161 -0.50 -12.30 -5.70
C ASP A 161 -1.76 -13.17 -5.86
N PRO A 162 -1.67 -14.41 -6.41
CA PRO A 162 -2.82 -15.28 -6.62
C PRO A 162 -3.57 -15.66 -5.34
N ARG A 163 -2.92 -15.55 -4.18
CA ARG A 163 -3.54 -15.81 -2.86
C ARG A 163 -4.31 -14.62 -2.30
N MET A 164 -4.16 -13.45 -2.92
CA MET A 164 -4.64 -12.16 -2.41
C MET A 164 -5.45 -11.40 -3.46
N ASN A 165 -6.00 -12.07 -4.48
CA ASN A 165 -6.68 -11.41 -5.61
C ASN A 165 -8.22 -11.32 -5.44
N SER A 166 -8.78 -11.88 -4.38
CA SER A 166 -10.19 -11.78 -4.03
C SER A 166 -10.38 -11.89 -2.52
N TRP A 167 -11.53 -11.44 -2.00
CA TRP A 167 -11.80 -11.53 -0.56
C TRP A 167 -11.83 -12.98 -0.07
N GLU A 168 -12.41 -13.88 -0.85
CA GLU A 168 -12.47 -15.32 -0.56
C GLU A 168 -11.07 -15.91 -0.46
N LYS A 169 -10.15 -15.48 -1.33
CA LYS A 169 -8.75 -15.91 -1.33
C LYS A 169 -7.99 -15.37 -0.13
N VAL A 170 -8.25 -14.12 0.26
CA VAL A 170 -7.71 -13.54 1.50
C VAL A 170 -8.17 -14.36 2.72
N GLN A 171 -9.47 -14.66 2.84
CA GLN A 171 -9.98 -15.49 3.92
C GLN A 171 -9.36 -16.91 3.93
N GLN A 172 -9.22 -17.54 2.76
CA GLN A 172 -8.53 -18.85 2.63
C GLN A 172 -7.08 -18.77 3.10
N THR A 173 -6.39 -17.67 2.82
CA THR A 173 -4.98 -17.47 3.18
C THR A 173 -4.78 -17.29 4.68
N PHE A 174 -5.70 -16.60 5.35
CA PHE A 174 -5.61 -16.30 6.79
C PHE A 174 -6.43 -17.23 7.69
N GLY A 175 -7.17 -18.19 7.12
CA GLY A 175 -7.93 -19.18 7.90
C GLY A 175 -9.33 -18.71 8.34
N GLY A 176 -9.89 -17.69 7.69
CA GLY A 176 -11.21 -17.15 8.03
C GLY A 176 -11.17 -16.16 9.20
N PRO A 177 -12.26 -16.03 9.97
CA PRO A 177 -12.34 -15.05 11.05
C PRO A 177 -11.14 -15.13 12.01
N PRO A 178 -10.53 -14.00 12.39
CA PRO A 178 -9.48 -13.97 13.39
C PRO A 178 -9.94 -14.66 14.69
N PRO A 179 -9.12 -15.49 15.36
CA PRO A 179 -9.54 -16.24 16.54
C PRO A 179 -10.22 -15.39 17.62
N ASP A 180 -9.59 -14.27 18.02
CA ASP A 180 -10.12 -13.36 19.03
C ASP A 180 -11.49 -12.77 18.63
N PHE A 181 -11.69 -12.52 17.33
CA PHE A 181 -12.97 -12.02 16.83
C PHE A 181 -14.01 -13.15 16.70
N GLN A 182 -13.58 -14.37 16.36
CA GLN A 182 -14.46 -15.54 16.33
C GLN A 182 -15.00 -15.86 17.72
N GLU A 183 -14.14 -15.85 18.74
CA GLU A 183 -14.54 -16.02 20.15
C GLU A 183 -15.57 -14.97 20.57
N LEU A 184 -15.37 -13.71 20.15
CA LEU A 184 -16.30 -12.63 20.41
C LEU A 184 -17.68 -12.85 19.75
N LEU A 185 -17.70 -13.35 18.51
CA LEU A 185 -18.94 -13.64 17.76
C LEU A 185 -19.72 -14.83 18.34
N GLU A 186 -19.01 -15.84 18.87
CA GLU A 186 -19.62 -17.07 19.38
C GLU A 186 -20.06 -16.97 20.84
N CYS A 187 -19.56 -15.97 21.59
CA CYS A 187 -19.86 -15.84 23.01
C CYS A 187 -21.18 -15.11 23.26
N PRO A 188 -22.20 -15.76 23.85
CA PRO A 188 -23.53 -15.18 24.06
C PRO A 188 -23.59 -14.26 25.30
N CYS A 189 -22.44 -13.80 25.79
CA CYS A 189 -22.33 -13.05 27.03
C CYS A 189 -22.71 -11.58 26.81
N SER A 190 -23.37 -10.94 27.79
CA SER A 190 -23.81 -9.55 27.64
C SER A 190 -22.66 -8.58 27.40
N SER A 191 -21.48 -8.81 28.00
CA SER A 191 -20.30 -7.97 27.74
C SER A 191 -19.77 -8.15 26.33
N CYS A 192 -19.84 -9.36 25.77
CA CYS A 192 -19.42 -9.67 24.40
C CYS A 192 -20.32 -8.97 23.38
N GLU A 193 -21.63 -8.94 23.64
CA GLU A 193 -22.57 -8.16 22.84
C GLU A 193 -22.32 -6.65 22.92
N GLU A 194 -21.96 -6.15 24.10
CA GLU A 194 -21.60 -4.74 24.30
C GLU A 194 -20.33 -4.39 23.52
N ASP A 195 -19.29 -5.22 23.59
CA ASP A 195 -18.04 -5.07 22.85
C ASP A 195 -18.29 -5.07 21.34
N LEU A 196 -19.15 -5.96 20.82
CA LEU A 196 -19.53 -5.97 19.40
C LEU A 196 -20.25 -4.68 18.98
N ARG A 197 -21.17 -4.18 19.81
CA ARG A 197 -21.87 -2.90 19.54
C ARG A 197 -20.92 -1.72 19.59
N GLU A 198 -19.92 -1.74 20.48
CA GLU A 198 -18.89 -0.70 20.52
C GLU A 198 -18.03 -0.75 19.26
N LEU A 199 -17.55 -1.93 18.86
CA LEU A 199 -16.82 -2.10 17.60
C LEU A 199 -17.62 -1.63 16.40
N GLU A 200 -18.90 -2.01 16.31
CA GLU A 200 -19.81 -1.57 15.24
C GLU A 200 -19.90 -0.05 15.18
N LYS A 201 -20.15 0.62 16.32
CA LYS A 201 -20.22 2.08 16.40
C LYS A 201 -18.95 2.72 15.89
N ILE A 202 -17.79 2.29 16.38
CA ILE A 202 -16.53 2.91 15.97
C ILE A 202 -16.27 2.64 14.47
N ILE A 203 -16.68 1.50 13.91
CA ILE A 203 -16.53 1.23 12.47
C ILE A 203 -17.51 2.08 11.64
N GLN A 204 -18.72 2.32 12.13
CA GLN A 204 -19.75 3.10 11.45
C GLN A 204 -19.57 4.62 11.57
N GLU A 205 -18.57 5.09 12.33
CA GLU A 205 -18.22 6.51 12.39
C GLU A 205 -18.02 7.09 10.97
N PRO A 206 -18.67 8.22 10.64
CA PRO A 206 -18.54 8.83 9.33
C PRO A 206 -17.19 9.53 9.18
N ARG A 207 -16.59 9.44 7.98
CA ARG A 207 -15.28 10.05 7.63
C ARG A 207 -15.22 11.57 7.85
N TYR A 208 -16.37 12.24 7.97
CA TYR A 208 -16.49 13.67 8.29
C TYR A 208 -17.66 13.94 9.24
N THR A 209 -17.40 14.58 10.37
CA THR A 209 -18.33 15.46 11.08
C THR A 209 -17.77 16.87 10.96
N ILE A 210 -18.16 17.58 9.90
CA ILE A 210 -18.02 19.03 9.85
C ILE A 210 -19.36 19.55 10.35
N ASP A 211 -19.37 20.10 11.57
CA ASP A 211 -20.42 21.05 11.98
C ASP A 211 -20.17 22.40 11.30
#